data_AF-A0A3B5Z2G0-F1
#
_entry.id   AF-A0A3B5Z2G0-F1
#
_cell.length_a   1.000
_cell.length_b   1.000
_cell.length_c   1.000
_cell.angle_alpha   90.00
_cell.angle_beta   90.00
_cell.angle_gamma   90.00
#
_symmetry.space_group_name_H-M   'P 1'
#
loop_
_entity.id
_entity.type
_entity.pdbx_description
1 polymer ?
#
loop_
_entity_poly.entity_id
_entity_poly.type
_entity_poly.pdbx_seq_one_letter_code
_entity_poly.pdbx_strand_id
1 'polypeptide(L)'
;MKDVARVAPRSRRRQRKKKKKRARVATLPNDVVLDILARVADDVVTLFRCAVSCKRFRALVANPSFLRRRWPEGARHPCSLLGFFHDTWIYGTTAFVPVPRSPLGPWCRSLGSFFPSADELFHDAVPLASRSGLLLVFLRTRPDCTDIIERRQIRLAVCNPLTGAWDKLPPLHEVSSTMSNAQCAILTGKDHCPTGQQRQKPLPRYTTFFKVIVIMVEYSGGPYKIFSFSSAESSWSQPRKCFEHLKYQFVHANHVVSRGKVHWLIHYSGNFCTLELCAETGHLSITQFSIPPEFFQTSFTHGPVLSVATDGDISLIFLHKTFLRLHIFTHRHGDEGRGNGLADVLHTEVIELKHKPPRTIETLYMYLGEKSVALLVTDRRSFMRTVNLDTGTIDVVTATSGNLKEQSVVPFEIDWPAFFMSSLEAH
;
A
#
# COMPACT_ATOMS: atom_id res chain seq x y z
N MET A 1 -19.98 16.78 -78.81
CA MET A 1 -18.72 16.95 -78.06
C MET A 1 -19.04 16.83 -76.59
N LYS A 2 -18.29 15.96 -75.89
CA LYS A 2 -18.58 15.42 -74.56
C LYS A 2 -18.17 16.38 -73.43
N ASP A 3 -18.98 16.37 -72.39
CA ASP A 3 -18.75 16.94 -71.06
C ASP A 3 -17.40 16.54 -70.45
N VAL A 4 -16.68 17.54 -69.93
CA VAL A 4 -15.49 17.34 -69.10
C VAL A 4 -15.86 17.63 -67.63
N ALA A 5 -16.22 16.57 -66.91
CA ALA A 5 -16.39 16.60 -65.47
C ALA A 5 -15.03 16.77 -64.76
N ARG A 6 -14.82 17.90 -64.07
CA ARG A 6 -13.65 18.15 -63.20
C ARG A 6 -13.67 17.21 -61.99
N VAL A 7 -12.81 16.20 -62.01
CA VAL A 7 -12.51 15.33 -60.85
C VAL A 7 -11.60 16.08 -59.88
N ALA A 8 -12.12 16.42 -58.69
CA ALA A 8 -11.30 16.97 -57.61
C ALA A 8 -10.30 15.92 -57.05
N PRO A 9 -9.07 16.30 -56.67
CA PRO A 9 -8.02 15.34 -56.34
C PRO A 9 -8.31 14.60 -55.03
N ARG A 10 -8.24 13.26 -55.08
CA ARG A 10 -8.50 12.31 -53.98
C ARG A 10 -7.71 12.60 -52.68
N SER A 11 -6.55 13.27 -52.77
CA SER A 11 -5.69 13.62 -51.62
C SER A 11 -6.33 14.67 -50.70
N ARG A 12 -6.94 15.72 -51.25
CA ARG A 12 -7.66 16.76 -50.49
C ARG A 12 -8.86 16.18 -49.76
N ARG A 13 -9.56 15.22 -50.36
CA ARG A 13 -10.73 14.55 -49.74
C ARG A 13 -10.34 13.67 -48.55
N ARG A 14 -9.19 12.98 -48.62
CA ARG A 14 -8.63 12.19 -47.51
C ARG A 14 -8.11 13.08 -46.37
N GLN A 15 -7.40 14.17 -46.67
CA GLN A 15 -6.99 15.15 -45.65
C GLN A 15 -8.20 15.83 -44.98
N ARG A 16 -9.23 16.22 -45.76
CA ARG A 16 -10.45 16.85 -45.23
C ARG A 16 -11.27 15.87 -44.38
N LYS A 17 -11.32 14.57 -44.72
CA LYS A 17 -11.90 13.51 -43.87
C LYS A 17 -11.08 13.25 -42.59
N LYS A 18 -9.74 13.24 -42.65
CA LYS A 18 -8.86 13.13 -41.46
C LYS A 18 -9.00 14.36 -40.54
N LYS A 19 -9.09 15.57 -41.10
CA LYS A 19 -9.31 16.83 -40.37
C LYS A 19 -10.72 16.90 -39.77
N LYS A 20 -11.76 16.43 -40.48
CA LYS A 20 -13.14 16.29 -39.95
C LYS A 20 -13.26 15.25 -38.84
N LYS A 21 -12.57 14.12 -38.93
CA LYS A 21 -12.52 13.10 -37.84
C LYS A 21 -11.77 13.62 -36.62
N ARG A 22 -10.64 14.32 -36.80
CA ARG A 22 -9.90 14.99 -35.71
C ARG A 22 -10.73 16.08 -35.02
N ALA A 23 -11.57 16.81 -35.76
CA ALA A 23 -12.44 17.83 -35.20
C ALA A 23 -13.62 17.26 -34.39
N ARG A 24 -14.18 16.09 -34.79
CA ARG A 24 -15.39 15.54 -34.18
C ARG A 24 -15.24 15.11 -32.72
N VAL A 25 -14.07 14.57 -32.33
CA VAL A 25 -13.80 14.21 -30.92
C VAL A 25 -13.55 15.46 -30.07
N ALA A 26 -13.07 16.55 -30.67
CA ALA A 26 -12.87 17.83 -29.98
C ALA A 26 -14.19 18.60 -29.72
N THR A 27 -15.29 18.28 -30.40
CA THR A 27 -16.59 18.99 -30.33
C THR A 27 -17.66 18.38 -29.42
N LEU A 28 -17.43 17.21 -28.81
CA LEU A 28 -18.41 16.65 -27.87
C LEU A 28 -18.56 17.58 -26.65
N PRO A 29 -19.77 17.77 -26.08
CA PRO A 29 -19.96 18.43 -24.79
C PRO A 29 -19.22 17.73 -23.64
N ASN A 30 -18.86 18.45 -22.57
CA ASN A 30 -18.07 17.89 -21.47
C ASN A 30 -18.83 16.81 -20.69
N ASP A 31 -20.12 16.99 -20.49
CA ASP A 31 -21.08 16.02 -19.92
C ASP A 31 -21.06 14.69 -20.67
N VAL A 32 -21.17 14.72 -22.01
CA VAL A 32 -21.10 13.50 -22.83
C VAL A 32 -19.73 12.83 -22.75
N VAL A 33 -18.65 13.61 -22.71
CA VAL A 33 -17.29 13.07 -22.54
C VAL A 33 -17.13 12.42 -21.16
N LEU A 34 -17.65 13.04 -20.10
CA LEU A 34 -17.62 12.49 -18.75
C LEU A 34 -18.39 11.17 -18.67
N ASP A 35 -19.55 11.07 -19.33
CA ASP A 35 -20.33 9.83 -19.39
C ASP A 35 -19.58 8.73 -20.16
N ILE A 36 -18.90 9.06 -21.25
CA ILE A 36 -18.05 8.11 -21.98
C ILE A 36 -16.89 7.67 -21.10
N LEU A 37 -16.19 8.60 -20.45
CA LEU A 37 -15.08 8.29 -19.55
C LEU A 37 -15.55 7.42 -18.38
N ALA A 38 -16.72 7.70 -17.81
CA ALA A 38 -17.30 6.89 -16.73
C ALA A 38 -17.57 5.44 -17.16
N ARG A 39 -18.04 5.23 -18.40
CA ARG A 39 -18.33 3.88 -18.96
C ARG A 39 -17.08 3.12 -19.41
N VAL A 40 -16.06 3.83 -19.89
CA VAL A 40 -14.77 3.23 -20.27
C VAL A 40 -13.92 2.92 -19.04
N ALA A 41 -14.25 3.51 -17.89
CA ALA A 41 -13.45 3.48 -16.68
C ALA A 41 -13.55 2.20 -15.84
N ASP A 42 -14.24 1.13 -16.26
CA ASP A 42 -14.10 -0.17 -15.57
C ASP A 42 -12.63 -0.63 -15.53
N ASP A 43 -11.83 -0.15 -16.49
CA ASP A 43 -10.37 -0.22 -16.48
C ASP A 43 -9.75 1.14 -16.15
N VAL A 44 -9.18 1.24 -14.94
CA VAL A 44 -8.50 2.45 -14.45
C VAL A 44 -7.25 2.79 -15.30
N VAL A 45 -6.62 1.79 -15.92
CA VAL A 45 -5.49 2.01 -16.84
C VAL A 45 -5.95 2.82 -18.05
N THR A 46 -7.10 2.45 -18.61
CA THR A 46 -7.68 3.15 -19.74
C THR A 46 -8.06 4.57 -19.36
N LEU A 47 -8.62 4.78 -18.16
CA LEU A 47 -8.90 6.12 -17.63
C LEU A 47 -7.63 6.98 -17.51
N PHE A 48 -6.54 6.41 -16.97
CA PHE A 48 -5.24 7.09 -16.90
C PHE A 48 -4.71 7.45 -18.29
N ARG A 49 -4.73 6.51 -19.24
CA ARG A 49 -4.34 6.75 -20.64
C ARG A 49 -5.17 7.85 -21.30
N CYS A 50 -6.47 7.91 -21.00
CA CYS A 50 -7.34 9.00 -21.44
C CYS A 50 -6.93 10.34 -20.83
N ALA A 51 -6.67 10.39 -19.52
CA ALA A 51 -6.27 11.62 -18.83
C ALA A 51 -4.97 12.21 -19.40
N VAL A 52 -3.97 11.38 -19.68
CA VAL A 52 -2.67 11.84 -20.24
C VAL A 52 -2.73 12.15 -21.73
N SER A 53 -3.81 11.79 -22.44
CA SER A 53 -3.92 11.98 -23.89
C SER A 53 -4.13 13.44 -24.31
N CYS A 54 -4.84 14.25 -23.50
CA CYS A 54 -5.05 15.66 -23.78
C CYS A 54 -5.45 16.46 -22.53
N LYS A 55 -5.15 17.77 -22.53
CA LYS A 55 -5.46 18.69 -21.42
C LYS A 55 -6.95 18.70 -21.02
N ARG A 56 -7.84 18.56 -22.01
CA ARG A 56 -9.29 18.52 -21.76
C ARG A 56 -9.69 17.29 -20.95
N PHE A 57 -9.20 16.10 -21.32
CA PHE A 57 -9.51 14.87 -20.59
C PHE A 57 -8.84 14.87 -19.22
N ARG A 58 -7.60 15.38 -19.14
CA ARG A 58 -6.92 15.61 -17.86
C ARG A 58 -7.79 16.41 -16.89
N ALA A 59 -8.29 17.57 -17.31
CA ALA A 59 -9.12 18.43 -16.46
C ALA A 59 -10.45 17.77 -16.07
N LEU A 60 -11.06 16.99 -16.97
CA LEU A 60 -12.30 16.28 -16.70
C LEU A 60 -12.11 15.11 -15.72
N VAL A 61 -11.01 14.34 -15.86
CA VAL A 61 -10.68 13.22 -14.96
C VAL A 61 -10.23 13.71 -13.59
N ALA A 62 -9.48 14.82 -13.52
CA ALA A 62 -9.08 15.44 -12.27
C ALA A 62 -10.23 16.15 -11.53
N ASN A 63 -11.40 16.29 -12.15
CA ASN A 63 -12.53 16.99 -11.54
C ASN A 63 -13.04 16.22 -10.31
N PRO A 64 -13.12 16.85 -9.12
CA PRO A 64 -13.57 16.19 -7.89
C PRO A 64 -14.96 15.56 -8.01
N SER A 65 -15.90 16.19 -8.72
CA SER A 65 -17.25 15.65 -8.94
C SER A 65 -17.27 14.44 -9.87
N PHE A 66 -16.31 14.30 -10.79
CA PHE A 66 -16.15 13.08 -11.58
C PHE A 66 -15.54 11.96 -10.72
N LEU A 67 -14.49 12.25 -9.96
CA LEU A 67 -13.84 11.28 -9.08
C LEU A 67 -14.81 10.78 -7.99
N ARG A 68 -15.60 11.65 -7.35
CA ARG A 68 -16.66 11.27 -6.40
C ARG A 68 -17.76 10.42 -7.04
N ARG A 69 -18.08 10.62 -8.31
CA ARG A 69 -19.03 9.75 -9.03
C ARG A 69 -18.44 8.36 -9.30
N ARG A 70 -17.13 8.27 -9.59
CA ARG A 70 -16.47 6.97 -9.85
C ARG A 70 -16.08 6.22 -8.58
N TRP A 71 -15.67 6.95 -7.56
CA TRP A 71 -15.32 6.46 -6.23
C TRP A 71 -16.07 7.31 -5.20
N PRO A 72 -17.34 6.97 -4.93
CA PRO A 72 -18.11 7.61 -3.87
C PRO A 72 -17.35 7.63 -2.55
N GLU A 73 -17.59 8.65 -1.74
CA GLU A 73 -17.06 8.71 -0.38
C GLU A 73 -17.65 7.55 0.43
N GLY A 74 -16.79 6.72 1.03
CA GLY A 74 -17.21 5.46 1.66
C GLY A 74 -17.41 4.28 0.68
N ALA A 75 -17.07 4.43 -0.61
CA ALA A 75 -17.00 3.28 -1.52
C ALA A 75 -16.07 2.23 -0.93
N ARG A 76 -16.43 0.94 -1.10
CA ARG A 76 -15.76 -0.11 -0.33
C ARG A 76 -14.24 -0.14 -0.55
N HIS A 77 -13.74 0.21 -1.74
CA HIS A 77 -12.31 0.12 -2.07
C HIS A 77 -11.82 1.21 -3.05
N PRO A 78 -11.60 2.46 -2.58
CA PRO A 78 -10.95 3.48 -3.41
C PRO A 78 -9.49 3.14 -3.71
N CYS A 79 -8.89 2.29 -2.87
CA CYS A 79 -7.55 1.76 -3.05
C CYS A 79 -7.58 0.50 -3.91
N SER A 80 -6.63 0.39 -4.84
CA SER A 80 -6.36 -0.87 -5.54
C SER A 80 -4.97 -1.35 -5.19
N LEU A 81 -4.88 -2.64 -4.87
CA LEU A 81 -3.61 -3.33 -4.77
C LEU A 81 -2.99 -3.44 -6.16
N LEU A 82 -1.77 -2.94 -6.32
CA LEU A 82 -1.02 -3.01 -7.58
C LEU A 82 -0.16 -4.27 -7.66
N GLY A 83 0.31 -4.76 -6.52
CA GLY A 83 1.26 -5.84 -6.43
C GLY A 83 1.98 -5.83 -5.09
N PHE A 84 3.09 -6.55 -5.03
CA PHE A 84 3.89 -6.73 -3.83
C PHE A 84 5.35 -6.50 -4.14
N PHE A 85 6.04 -5.77 -3.28
CA PHE A 85 7.50 -5.74 -3.28
C PHE A 85 8.01 -6.83 -2.36
N HIS A 86 9.02 -7.58 -2.81
CA HIS A 86 9.70 -8.56 -1.97
C HIS A 86 11.19 -8.62 -2.29
N ASP A 87 12.00 -8.87 -1.27
CA ASP A 87 13.44 -9.03 -1.40
C ASP A 87 13.76 -10.42 -1.97
N THR A 88 14.31 -10.51 -3.19
CA THR A 88 14.72 -11.82 -3.78
C THR A 88 16.18 -12.12 -3.49
N TRP A 89 16.42 -13.07 -2.59
CA TRP A 89 17.79 -13.50 -2.30
C TRP A 89 18.46 -14.19 -3.50
N ILE A 90 17.69 -14.81 -4.41
CA ILE A 90 18.20 -15.54 -5.58
C ILE A 90 18.83 -14.62 -6.62
N TYR A 91 18.33 -13.38 -6.75
CA TYR A 91 18.85 -12.40 -7.70
C TYR A 91 19.50 -11.19 -7.02
N GLY A 92 19.59 -11.21 -5.68
CA GLY A 92 20.09 -10.09 -4.88
C GLY A 92 19.32 -8.79 -5.09
N THR A 93 18.07 -8.84 -5.56
CA THR A 93 17.29 -7.64 -5.90
C THR A 93 15.87 -7.66 -5.37
N THR A 94 15.38 -6.50 -4.91
CA THR A 94 13.96 -6.37 -4.61
C THR A 94 13.16 -6.37 -5.91
N ALA A 95 12.14 -7.23 -5.96
CA ALA A 95 11.26 -7.39 -7.11
C ALA A 95 9.84 -6.92 -6.78
N PHE A 96 9.20 -6.30 -7.76
CA PHE A 96 7.77 -6.02 -7.78
C PHE A 96 7.04 -7.15 -8.51
N VAL A 97 6.11 -7.81 -7.82
CA VAL A 97 5.23 -8.83 -8.35
C VAL A 97 3.83 -8.23 -8.53
N PRO A 98 3.35 -8.05 -9.77
CA PRO A 98 2.02 -7.49 -10.01
C PRO A 98 0.91 -8.48 -9.64
N VAL A 99 -0.21 -7.96 -9.15
CA VAL A 99 -1.45 -8.75 -9.07
C VAL A 99 -2.05 -8.98 -10.46
N PRO A 100 -2.94 -9.99 -10.63
CA PRO A 100 -3.74 -10.11 -11.84
C PRO A 100 -4.43 -8.78 -12.19
N ARG A 101 -4.32 -8.37 -13.45
CA ARG A 101 -4.86 -7.08 -13.96
C ARG A 101 -4.21 -5.82 -13.36
N SER A 102 -3.01 -5.94 -12.79
CA SER A 102 -2.25 -4.76 -12.35
C SER A 102 -2.04 -3.78 -13.51
N PRO A 103 -2.27 -2.48 -13.29
CA PRO A 103 -2.04 -1.43 -14.28
C PRO A 103 -0.56 -1.27 -14.63
N LEU A 104 0.34 -1.73 -13.75
CA LEU A 104 1.76 -1.70 -14.00
C LEU A 104 2.17 -2.78 -15.00
N GLY A 105 1.27 -3.69 -15.41
CA GLY A 105 1.54 -4.76 -16.36
C GLY A 105 1.84 -6.09 -15.67
N PRO A 106 1.90 -7.19 -16.43
CA PRO A 106 1.79 -8.55 -15.87
C PRO A 106 3.12 -9.17 -15.43
N TRP A 107 4.25 -8.52 -15.71
CA TRP A 107 5.58 -9.08 -15.50
C TRP A 107 6.23 -8.56 -14.22
N CYS A 108 6.98 -9.44 -13.55
CA CYS A 108 7.85 -9.05 -12.45
C CYS A 108 8.91 -8.06 -12.95
N ARG A 109 9.28 -7.11 -12.09
CA ARG A 109 10.30 -6.10 -12.39
C ARG A 109 11.17 -5.85 -11.19
N SER A 110 12.45 -5.54 -11.39
CA SER A 110 13.32 -5.08 -10.30
C SER A 110 12.86 -3.71 -9.79
N LEU A 111 13.12 -3.42 -8.53
CA LEU A 111 12.87 -2.11 -7.92
C LEU A 111 13.63 -1.00 -8.68
N GLY A 112 14.89 -1.26 -9.04
CA GLY A 112 15.73 -0.33 -9.80
C GLY A 112 15.13 0.09 -11.15
N SER A 113 14.31 -0.76 -11.78
CA SER A 113 13.64 -0.41 -13.06
C SER A 113 12.66 0.78 -12.96
N PHE A 114 12.14 1.07 -11.75
CA PHE A 114 11.32 2.25 -11.50
C PHE A 114 12.15 3.53 -11.32
N PHE A 115 13.47 3.38 -11.09
CA PHE A 115 14.39 4.47 -10.77
C PHE A 115 15.67 4.38 -11.61
N PRO A 116 15.62 4.62 -12.94
CA PRO A 116 16.77 4.45 -13.83
C PRO A 116 18.03 5.24 -13.42
N SER A 117 17.85 6.36 -12.70
CA SER A 117 18.95 7.20 -12.21
C SER A 117 19.60 6.68 -10.91
N ALA A 118 19.13 5.58 -10.34
CA ALA A 118 19.54 5.07 -9.02
C ALA A 118 19.63 3.54 -8.97
N ASP A 119 19.81 2.88 -10.12
CA ASP A 119 19.73 1.42 -10.25
C ASP A 119 20.69 0.67 -9.29
N GLU A 120 21.95 1.12 -9.17
CA GLU A 120 22.91 0.52 -8.24
C GLU A 120 22.55 0.71 -6.75
N LEU A 121 21.82 1.76 -6.41
CA LEU A 121 21.46 2.06 -5.01
C LEU A 121 20.39 1.10 -4.50
N PHE A 122 19.49 0.70 -5.39
CA PHE A 122 18.32 -0.12 -5.05
C PHE A 122 18.52 -1.62 -5.30
N HIS A 123 19.72 -2.02 -5.74
CA HIS A 123 20.06 -3.43 -5.94
C HIS A 123 19.76 -4.22 -4.67
N ASP A 124 20.37 -3.85 -3.54
CA ASP A 124 20.20 -4.58 -2.27
C ASP A 124 19.17 -3.93 -1.32
N ALA A 125 18.27 -3.12 -1.85
CA ALA A 125 17.25 -2.48 -1.04
C ALA A 125 16.24 -3.50 -0.52
N VAL A 126 15.74 -3.33 0.70
CA VAL A 126 14.73 -4.20 1.33
C VAL A 126 13.46 -3.38 1.55
N PRO A 127 12.29 -3.82 1.06
CA PRO A 127 11.04 -3.10 1.30
C PRO A 127 10.64 -3.24 2.78
N LEU A 128 10.18 -2.16 3.39
CA LEU A 128 9.81 -2.14 4.81
C LEU A 128 8.33 -1.81 5.04
N ALA A 129 7.78 -0.86 4.28
CA ALA A 129 6.42 -0.37 4.44
C ALA A 129 5.95 0.32 3.15
N SER A 130 4.64 0.35 2.91
CA SER A 130 4.07 1.20 1.86
C SER A 130 2.83 1.92 2.36
N ARG A 131 2.58 3.10 1.81
CA ARG A 131 1.35 3.87 2.05
C ARG A 131 1.13 4.87 0.93
N SER A 132 -0.10 4.95 0.42
CA SER A 132 -0.53 5.98 -0.54
C SER A 132 0.41 6.13 -1.74
N GLY A 133 0.88 5.00 -2.31
CA GLY A 133 1.82 4.99 -3.44
C GLY A 133 3.28 5.31 -3.09
N LEU A 134 3.61 5.51 -1.81
CA LEU A 134 5.00 5.60 -1.32
C LEU A 134 5.46 4.23 -0.82
N LEU A 135 6.74 3.93 -1.01
CA LEU A 135 7.43 2.72 -0.55
C LEU A 135 8.64 3.14 0.27
N LEU A 136 8.73 2.67 1.51
CA LEU A 136 9.92 2.82 2.35
C LEU A 136 10.82 1.61 2.12
N VAL A 137 12.10 1.88 1.87
CA VAL A 137 13.11 0.84 1.70
C VAL A 137 14.30 1.06 2.63
N PHE A 138 14.85 -0.03 3.14
CA PHE A 138 16.15 -0.07 3.79
C PHE A 138 17.23 -0.30 2.75
N LEU A 139 18.24 0.56 2.74
CA LEU A 139 19.38 0.47 1.84
C LEU A 139 20.52 -0.27 2.55
N ARG A 140 20.66 -1.57 2.24
CA ARG A 140 21.73 -2.39 2.83
C ARG A 140 23.10 -1.78 2.56
N THR A 141 24.00 -1.95 3.51
CA THR A 141 25.41 -1.60 3.32
C THR A 141 26.06 -2.64 2.43
N ARG A 142 26.85 -2.18 1.44
CA ARG A 142 27.54 -3.09 0.52
C ARG A 142 28.46 -4.02 1.35
N PRO A 143 28.55 -5.32 1.01
CA PRO A 143 29.32 -6.28 1.79
C PRO A 143 30.82 -5.93 1.91
N ASP A 144 31.35 -5.23 0.90
CA ASP A 144 32.75 -4.82 0.77
C ASP A 144 33.10 -3.54 1.55
N CYS A 145 32.11 -2.79 2.05
CA CYS A 145 32.34 -1.58 2.85
C CYS A 145 33.14 -1.94 4.11
N THR A 146 34.33 -1.38 4.30
CA THR A 146 35.20 -1.66 5.47
C THR A 146 34.96 -0.70 6.64
N ASP A 147 34.21 0.38 6.43
CA ASP A 147 33.92 1.38 7.45
C ASP A 147 32.87 0.86 8.46
N ILE A 148 33.31 0.69 9.71
CA ILE A 148 32.49 0.21 10.82
C ILE A 148 31.34 1.18 11.14
N ILE A 149 31.57 2.49 10.99
CA ILE A 149 30.57 3.52 11.25
C ILE A 149 29.49 3.44 10.19
N GLU A 150 29.85 3.33 8.91
CA GLU A 150 28.87 3.17 7.83
C GLU A 150 28.09 1.85 7.93
N ARG A 151 28.73 0.76 8.33
CA ARG A 151 28.05 -0.53 8.57
C ARG A 151 26.98 -0.45 9.67
N ARG A 152 27.12 0.46 10.62
CA ARG A 152 26.17 0.66 11.73
C ARG A 152 25.08 1.69 11.42
N GLN A 153 25.15 2.37 10.27
CA GLN A 153 24.13 3.33 9.88
C GLN A 153 22.92 2.62 9.28
N ILE A 154 21.74 2.95 9.80
CA ILE A 154 20.49 2.59 9.13
C ILE A 154 20.20 3.66 8.08
N ARG A 155 20.26 3.25 6.82
CA ARG A 155 20.03 4.10 5.66
C ARG A 155 18.69 3.77 5.06
N LEU A 156 17.81 4.77 4.99
CA LEU A 156 16.44 4.62 4.50
C LEU A 156 16.19 5.54 3.31
N ALA A 157 15.31 5.12 2.42
CA ALA A 157 14.79 5.95 1.35
C ALA A 157 13.28 5.78 1.24
N VAL A 158 12.58 6.87 0.94
CA VAL A 158 11.17 6.87 0.58
C VAL A 158 11.08 7.03 -0.93
N CYS A 159 10.49 6.05 -1.58
CA CYS A 159 10.41 5.94 -3.02
C CYS A 159 8.96 6.09 -3.48
N ASN A 160 8.76 6.70 -4.63
CA ASN A 160 7.48 6.73 -5.34
C ASN A 160 7.66 6.02 -6.70
N PRO A 161 7.40 4.69 -6.75
CA PRO A 161 7.52 3.92 -7.99
C PRO A 161 6.64 4.43 -9.14
N LEU A 162 5.58 5.19 -8.86
CA LEU A 162 4.66 5.69 -9.88
C LEU A 162 5.19 6.93 -10.60
N THR A 163 5.96 7.77 -9.89
CA THR A 163 6.57 8.98 -10.45
C THR A 163 8.04 8.81 -10.79
N GLY A 164 8.68 7.73 -10.31
CA GLY A 164 10.13 7.54 -10.39
C GLY A 164 10.92 8.47 -9.46
N ALA A 165 10.25 9.19 -8.56
CA ALA A 165 10.89 10.02 -7.56
C ALA A 165 11.31 9.20 -6.33
N TRP A 166 12.39 9.59 -5.69
CA TRP A 166 12.82 8.99 -4.43
C TRP A 166 13.60 10.01 -3.60
N ASP A 167 13.52 9.84 -2.29
CA ASP A 167 13.99 10.78 -1.30
C ASP A 167 14.82 10.03 -0.24
N LYS A 168 16.14 10.29 -0.19
CA LYS A 168 17.02 9.71 0.83
C LYS A 168 16.77 10.37 2.19
N LEU A 169 16.65 9.55 3.24
CA LEU A 169 16.52 10.05 4.60
C LEU A 169 17.90 10.29 5.23
N PRO A 170 18.02 11.22 6.20
CA PRO A 170 19.21 11.31 7.04
C PRO A 170 19.53 9.93 7.65
N PRO A 171 20.81 9.53 7.77
CA PRO A 171 21.13 8.26 8.40
C PRO A 171 20.69 8.26 9.87
N LEU A 172 20.19 7.13 10.34
CA LEU A 172 19.85 6.96 11.75
C LEU A 172 21.06 6.37 12.49
N HIS A 173 21.68 7.21 13.32
CA HIS A 173 22.95 6.96 14.00
C HIS A 173 22.75 6.61 15.46
N GLU A 174 22.02 5.54 15.79
CA GLU A 174 21.86 5.21 17.22
C GLU A 174 21.39 3.79 17.48
N VAL A 175 21.73 2.87 16.59
CA VAL A 175 21.18 1.54 16.69
C VAL A 175 22.21 0.45 16.47
N SER A 176 22.36 -0.35 17.50
CA SER A 176 23.19 -1.55 17.51
C SER A 176 22.40 -2.81 17.12
N SER A 177 21.12 -2.68 16.78
CA SER A 177 20.27 -3.80 16.33
C SER A 177 20.08 -3.83 14.82
N THR A 178 19.90 -5.04 14.30
CA THR A 178 19.64 -5.31 12.88
C THR A 178 18.24 -4.83 12.47
N MET A 179 18.08 -4.40 11.22
CA MET A 179 16.76 -4.07 10.65
C MET A 179 15.79 -5.26 10.56
N SER A 180 16.24 -6.48 10.84
CA SER A 180 15.42 -7.69 10.78
C SER A 180 14.17 -7.65 11.66
N ASN A 181 14.20 -6.88 12.76
CA ASN A 181 13.10 -6.81 13.74
C ASN A 181 12.41 -5.44 13.78
N ALA A 182 12.78 -4.51 12.89
CA ALA A 182 12.22 -3.17 12.91
C ALA A 182 10.80 -3.14 12.34
N GLN A 183 9.93 -2.40 13.00
CA GLN A 183 8.58 -2.13 12.54
C GLN A 183 8.54 -0.73 11.95
N CYS A 184 8.18 -0.62 10.68
CA CYS A 184 8.17 0.66 10.00
C CYS A 184 6.76 1.02 9.55
N ALA A 185 6.46 2.31 9.53
CA ALA A 185 5.24 2.85 8.97
C ALA A 185 5.52 4.18 8.26
N ILE A 186 4.71 4.47 7.24
CA ILE A 186 4.69 5.76 6.56
C ILE A 186 3.38 6.44 6.93
N LEU A 187 3.45 7.73 7.25
CA LEU A 187 2.33 8.63 7.40
C LEU A 187 2.44 9.70 6.32
N THR A 188 1.31 10.14 5.80
CA THR A 188 1.19 11.16 4.76
C THR A 188 0.39 12.35 5.26
N GLY A 189 0.32 13.42 4.48
CA GLY A 189 -0.44 14.62 4.87
C GLY A 189 -1.92 14.36 5.13
N LYS A 190 -2.48 13.26 4.61
CA LYS A 190 -3.86 12.85 4.88
C LYS A 190 -4.07 12.33 6.30
N ASP A 191 -3.01 11.83 6.94
CA ASP A 191 -3.09 11.17 8.24
C ASP A 191 -2.92 12.15 9.40
N HIS A 192 -2.52 13.39 9.10
CA HIS A 192 -2.14 14.41 10.06
C HIS A 192 -3.16 15.55 10.22
N CYS A 193 -4.27 15.55 9.47
CA CYS A 193 -5.19 16.69 9.48
C CYS A 193 -6.60 16.30 9.96
N PRO A 194 -7.03 16.79 11.14
CA PRO A 194 -8.41 17.18 11.33
C PRO A 194 -8.74 18.29 10.31
N THR A 195 -9.96 18.26 9.79
CA THR A 195 -10.51 19.22 8.83
C THR A 195 -10.24 20.65 9.29
N GLY A 196 -9.28 21.36 8.67
CA GLY A 196 -9.06 22.80 8.91
C GLY A 196 -7.63 23.26 9.22
N GLN A 197 -6.67 22.37 9.51
CA GLN A 197 -5.27 22.78 9.67
C GLN A 197 -4.49 22.84 8.34
N GLN A 198 -3.55 23.77 8.24
CA GLN A 198 -2.72 23.96 7.05
C GLN A 198 -1.82 22.74 6.83
N ARG A 199 -1.91 22.12 5.65
CA ARG A 199 -1.05 20.98 5.29
C ARG A 199 0.42 21.37 5.44
N GLN A 200 1.16 20.60 6.24
CA GLN A 200 2.59 20.77 6.38
C GLN A 200 3.26 20.62 5.01
N LYS A 201 4.13 21.56 4.68
CA LYS A 201 4.90 21.54 3.43
C LYS A 201 6.21 20.79 3.66
N PRO A 202 6.62 19.90 2.75
CA PRO A 202 7.93 19.28 2.85
C PRO A 202 9.02 20.33 2.62
N LEU A 203 10.24 20.06 3.11
CA LEU A 203 11.41 20.83 2.74
C LEU A 203 11.66 20.73 1.22
N PRO A 204 12.29 21.72 0.57
CA PRO A 204 12.50 21.75 -0.89
C PRO A 204 13.23 20.53 -1.47
N ARG A 205 13.99 19.82 -0.63
CA ARG A 205 14.72 18.60 -1.00
C ARG A 205 13.83 17.35 -1.14
N TYR A 206 12.59 17.42 -0.69
CA TYR A 206 11.64 16.31 -0.69
C TYR A 206 10.48 16.57 -1.62
N THR A 207 10.06 15.54 -2.32
CA THR A 207 9.05 15.66 -3.38
C THR A 207 7.63 15.78 -2.84
N THR A 208 7.34 15.19 -1.69
CA THR A 208 6.02 15.19 -1.06
C THR A 208 6.14 15.19 0.46
N PHE A 209 5.08 15.59 1.16
CA PHE A 209 5.04 15.46 2.62
C PHE A 209 4.78 14.01 3.03
N PHE A 210 5.70 13.46 3.80
CA PHE A 210 5.58 12.21 4.51
C PHE A 210 6.24 12.30 5.90
N LYS A 211 5.87 11.37 6.77
CA LYS A 211 6.51 11.09 8.05
C LYS A 211 6.78 9.60 8.15
N VAL A 212 7.98 9.21 8.57
CA VAL A 212 8.39 7.82 8.75
C VAL A 212 8.49 7.53 10.24
N ILE A 213 7.91 6.41 10.66
CA ILE A 213 8.03 5.87 12.02
C ILE A 213 8.84 4.59 11.94
N VAL A 214 9.83 4.45 12.81
CA VAL A 214 10.63 3.23 12.98
C VAL A 214 10.57 2.83 14.45
N ILE A 215 10.11 1.61 14.72
CA ILE A 215 10.13 1.00 16.05
C ILE A 215 11.14 -0.14 16.03
N MET A 216 12.08 -0.13 16.96
CA MET A 216 13.11 -1.15 17.01
C MET A 216 13.69 -1.34 18.40
N VAL A 217 14.28 -2.52 18.63
CA VAL A 217 14.83 -2.94 19.93
C VAL A 217 16.22 -2.36 20.13
N GLU A 218 16.49 -1.81 21.30
CA GLU A 218 17.86 -1.47 21.73
C GLU A 218 18.66 -2.75 22.01
N TYR A 219 20.01 -2.75 21.86
CA TYR A 219 20.86 -3.93 22.12
C TYR A 219 20.43 -4.69 23.40
N SER A 220 20.70 -6.00 23.44
CA SER A 220 20.54 -6.82 24.65
C SER A 220 19.12 -6.90 25.24
N GLY A 221 18.09 -6.89 24.39
CA GLY A 221 16.71 -7.07 24.84
C GLY A 221 16.16 -5.91 25.65
N GLY A 222 16.72 -4.71 25.46
CA GLY A 222 16.22 -3.46 26.03
C GLY A 222 14.83 -3.08 25.48
N PRO A 223 14.28 -1.93 25.90
CA PRO A 223 12.98 -1.50 25.44
C PRO A 223 12.97 -1.22 23.95
N TYR A 224 11.79 -1.35 23.33
CA TYR A 224 11.57 -0.80 21.99
C TYR A 224 11.70 0.72 22.05
N LYS A 225 12.44 1.29 21.09
CA LYS A 225 12.54 2.73 20.85
C LYS A 225 11.79 3.10 19.58
N ILE A 226 11.17 4.26 19.60
CA ILE A 226 10.49 4.86 18.46
C ILE A 226 11.32 6.04 17.97
N PHE A 227 11.57 6.02 16.67
CA PHE A 227 12.18 7.10 15.91
C PHE A 227 11.15 7.64 14.93
N SER A 228 11.09 8.96 14.80
CA SER A 228 10.23 9.60 13.82
C SER A 228 11.01 10.58 12.97
N PHE A 229 10.72 10.60 11.67
CA PHE A 229 11.30 11.55 10.73
C PHE A 229 10.17 12.20 9.94
N SER A 230 10.15 13.52 9.89
CA SER A 230 9.24 14.27 9.03
C SER A 230 10.00 14.86 7.84
N SER A 231 9.45 14.74 6.64
CA SER A 231 9.94 15.46 5.45
C SER A 231 9.87 16.99 5.59
N ALA A 232 9.13 17.52 6.57
CA ALA A 232 9.18 18.95 6.91
C ALA A 232 10.41 19.31 7.78
N GLU A 233 11.21 18.33 8.20
CA GLU A 233 12.31 18.49 9.13
C GLU A 233 13.65 18.02 8.53
N SER A 234 14.75 18.53 9.09
CA SER A 234 16.10 18.24 8.61
C SER A 234 16.66 16.91 9.11
N SER A 235 16.19 16.42 10.27
CA SER A 235 16.75 15.31 11.04
C SER A 235 15.67 14.44 11.68
N TRP A 236 16.08 13.30 12.24
CA TRP A 236 15.22 12.47 13.08
C TRP A 236 14.88 13.15 14.40
N SER A 237 13.71 12.82 14.96
CA SER A 237 13.35 13.16 16.33
C SER A 237 14.23 12.42 17.33
N GLN A 238 14.35 12.95 18.55
CA GLN A 238 14.95 12.20 19.64
C GLN A 238 14.21 10.86 19.88
N PRO A 239 14.94 9.76 20.16
CA PRO A 239 14.34 8.46 20.40
C PRO A 239 13.44 8.50 21.63
N ARG A 240 12.25 7.93 21.52
CA ARG A 240 11.31 7.77 22.64
C ARG A 240 11.21 6.30 23.02
N LYS A 241 11.12 6.01 24.32
CA LYS A 241 10.83 4.65 24.81
C LYS A 241 9.38 4.27 24.47
N CYS A 242 9.17 3.06 24.00
CA CYS A 242 7.88 2.50 23.64
C CYS A 242 7.36 1.56 24.75
N PHE A 243 7.84 0.32 24.79
CA PHE A 243 7.57 -0.65 25.84
C PHE A 243 8.70 -1.69 25.94
N GLU A 244 8.71 -2.45 27.03
CA GLU A 244 9.71 -3.49 27.28
C GLU A 244 9.56 -4.68 26.31
N HIS A 245 10.66 -5.08 25.66
CA HIS A 245 10.69 -6.13 24.65
C HIS A 245 10.19 -7.49 25.17
N LEU A 246 10.40 -7.78 26.46
CA LEU A 246 10.00 -9.04 27.07
C LEU A 246 8.49 -9.16 27.32
N LYS A 247 7.75 -8.04 27.23
CA LYS A 247 6.31 -8.03 27.51
C LYS A 247 5.50 -8.33 26.25
N TYR A 248 5.81 -7.69 25.13
CA TYR A 248 5.03 -7.79 23.89
C TYR A 248 5.92 -8.14 22.70
N GLN A 249 5.41 -8.98 21.80
CA GLN A 249 6.07 -9.33 20.54
C GLN A 249 5.23 -8.91 19.35
N PHE A 250 5.84 -8.38 18.31
CA PHE A 250 5.14 -8.10 17.05
C PHE A 250 4.80 -9.41 16.34
N VAL A 251 3.56 -9.54 15.87
CA VAL A 251 3.10 -10.75 15.16
C VAL A 251 3.66 -10.78 13.75
N HIS A 252 3.73 -9.62 13.10
CA HIS A 252 4.20 -9.44 11.72
C HIS A 252 4.59 -7.97 11.49
N ALA A 253 5.35 -7.70 10.43
CA ALA A 253 5.70 -6.34 10.00
C ALA A 253 4.54 -5.54 9.37
N ASN A 254 3.31 -6.07 9.38
CA ASN A 254 2.14 -5.38 8.85
C ASN A 254 1.61 -4.33 9.85
N HIS A 255 1.44 -3.11 9.36
CA HIS A 255 0.84 -1.98 10.06
C HIS A 255 -0.35 -1.48 9.25
N VAL A 256 -1.32 -0.88 9.93
CA VAL A 256 -2.42 -0.19 9.28
C VAL A 256 -2.58 1.21 9.86
N VAL A 257 -2.99 2.17 9.04
CA VAL A 257 -3.25 3.53 9.49
C VAL A 257 -4.73 3.83 9.37
N SER A 258 -5.37 4.16 10.48
CA SER A 258 -6.77 4.59 10.50
C SER A 258 -6.98 5.76 11.44
N ARG A 259 -7.87 6.68 11.06
CA ARG A 259 -8.27 7.84 11.88
C ARG A 259 -7.09 8.60 12.52
N GLY A 260 -6.01 8.78 11.75
CA GLY A 260 -4.80 9.49 12.20
C GLY A 260 -3.94 8.72 13.21
N LYS A 261 -4.13 7.41 13.35
CA LYS A 261 -3.34 6.53 14.20
C LYS A 261 -2.70 5.42 13.36
N VAL A 262 -1.49 5.02 13.74
CA VAL A 262 -0.84 3.81 13.22
C VAL A 262 -1.07 2.67 14.20
N HIS A 263 -1.48 1.52 13.69
CA HIS A 263 -1.77 0.32 14.46
C HIS A 263 -0.83 -0.80 14.03
N TRP A 264 -0.16 -1.43 14.99
CA TRP A 264 0.61 -2.66 14.79
C TRP A 264 0.03 -3.79 15.62
N LEU A 265 0.08 -5.00 15.07
CA LEU A 265 -0.38 -6.18 15.78
C LEU A 265 0.73 -6.71 16.68
N ILE A 266 0.45 -6.74 17.98
CA ILE A 266 1.32 -7.32 19.00
C ILE A 266 0.61 -8.47 19.70
N HIS A 267 1.39 -9.35 20.29
CA HIS A 267 0.91 -10.48 21.06
C HIS A 267 1.43 -10.42 22.50
N TYR A 268 0.55 -10.75 23.46
CA TYR A 268 0.81 -10.77 24.89
C TYR A 268 0.16 -11.99 25.54
N SER A 269 0.97 -12.90 26.09
CA SER A 269 0.48 -14.03 26.91
C SER A 269 -0.72 -14.80 26.31
N GLY A 270 -0.69 -15.06 25.00
CA GLY A 270 -1.75 -15.77 24.28
C GLY A 270 -2.79 -14.86 23.61
N ASN A 271 -2.82 -13.56 23.92
CA ASN A 271 -3.80 -12.61 23.40
C ASN A 271 -3.21 -11.70 22.32
N PHE A 272 -4.05 -11.28 21.37
CA PHE A 272 -3.70 -10.27 20.38
C PHE A 272 -4.12 -8.87 20.84
N CYS A 273 -3.24 -7.90 20.66
CA CYS A 273 -3.48 -6.49 20.95
C CYS A 273 -2.98 -5.64 19.78
N THR A 274 -3.47 -4.41 19.68
CA THR A 274 -2.89 -3.39 18.82
C THR A 274 -2.09 -2.39 19.62
N LEU A 275 -0.84 -2.17 19.21
CA LEU A 275 -0.09 -0.98 19.57
C LEU A 275 -0.57 0.17 18.69
N GLU A 276 -1.03 1.25 19.30
CA GLU A 276 -1.51 2.44 18.60
C GLU A 276 -0.53 3.59 18.81
N LEU A 277 -0.20 4.31 17.74
CA LEU A 277 0.53 5.57 17.78
C LEU A 277 -0.31 6.67 17.12
N CYS A 278 -0.69 7.69 17.89
CA CYS A 278 -1.36 8.86 17.35
C CYS A 278 -0.38 9.71 16.53
N ALA A 279 -0.70 9.98 15.25
CA ALA A 279 0.16 10.74 14.35
C ALA A 279 0.34 12.20 14.84
N GLU A 280 -0.71 12.79 15.41
CA GLU A 280 -0.75 14.17 15.89
C GLU A 280 0.00 14.34 17.21
N THR A 281 -0.42 13.62 18.25
CA THR A 281 0.12 13.79 19.61
C THR A 281 1.41 12.98 19.84
N GLY A 282 1.66 11.95 19.02
CA GLY A 282 2.71 10.97 19.28
C GLY A 282 2.43 10.09 20.51
N HIS A 283 1.20 10.09 21.02
CA HIS A 283 0.79 9.27 22.16
C HIS A 283 0.71 7.79 21.76
N LEU A 284 1.16 6.92 22.67
CA LEU A 284 1.13 5.48 22.51
C LEU A 284 0.08 4.86 23.43
N SER A 285 -0.72 3.95 22.88
CA SER A 285 -1.66 3.15 23.65
C SER A 285 -1.64 1.70 23.18
N ILE A 286 -2.08 0.79 24.04
CA ILE A 286 -2.26 -0.62 23.71
C ILE A 286 -3.72 -0.96 23.94
N THR A 287 -4.37 -1.48 22.91
CA THR A 287 -5.78 -1.88 22.95
C THR A 287 -5.85 -3.39 22.73
N GLN A 288 -6.55 -4.10 23.60
CA GLN A 288 -6.68 -5.56 23.50
C GLN A 288 -7.85 -5.92 22.58
N PHE A 289 -7.66 -6.93 21.72
CA PHE A 289 -8.77 -7.53 20.98
C PHE A 289 -9.35 -8.69 21.80
N SER A 290 -10.63 -8.60 22.15
CA SER A 290 -11.35 -9.67 22.85
C SER A 290 -11.74 -10.81 21.92
N ILE A 291 -10.76 -11.50 21.33
CA ILE A 291 -11.06 -12.65 20.46
C ILE A 291 -11.69 -13.77 21.30
N PRO A 292 -12.75 -14.47 20.82
CA PRO A 292 -13.35 -15.55 21.60
C PRO A 292 -12.36 -16.72 21.82
N PRO A 293 -12.35 -17.36 23.02
CA PRO A 293 -11.44 -18.44 23.41
C PRO A 293 -11.30 -19.57 22.38
N GLU A 294 -12.40 -19.91 21.71
CA GLU A 294 -12.49 -20.93 20.68
C GLU A 294 -11.54 -20.68 19.49
N PHE A 295 -11.24 -19.43 19.15
CA PHE A 295 -10.35 -19.06 18.05
C PHE A 295 -8.86 -19.17 18.41
N PHE A 296 -8.51 -19.20 19.71
CA PHE A 296 -7.13 -19.46 20.15
C PHE A 296 -6.79 -20.96 20.11
N GLN A 297 -7.79 -21.84 20.13
CA GLN A 297 -7.63 -23.30 20.10
C GLN A 297 -7.91 -23.93 18.73
N THR A 298 -8.67 -23.25 17.86
CA THR A 298 -8.89 -23.73 16.50
C THR A 298 -7.66 -23.44 15.64
N SER A 299 -6.82 -24.45 15.45
CA SER A 299 -6.03 -24.73 14.24
C SER A 299 -6.04 -23.68 13.10
N PHE A 300 -5.45 -22.51 13.31
CA PHE A 300 -5.07 -21.57 12.27
C PHE A 300 -3.61 -21.85 11.93
N THR A 301 -3.25 -21.72 10.66
CA THR A 301 -1.88 -22.04 10.20
C THR A 301 -0.89 -20.93 10.58
N HIS A 302 -1.36 -19.67 10.66
CA HIS A 302 -0.55 -18.48 10.93
C HIS A 302 -1.30 -17.44 11.77
N GLY A 303 -0.54 -16.50 12.35
CA GLY A 303 -1.09 -15.34 13.06
C GLY A 303 -1.98 -14.47 12.14
N PRO A 304 -2.97 -13.77 12.71
CA PRO A 304 -3.90 -12.94 11.93
C PRO A 304 -3.19 -11.74 11.30
N VAL A 305 -3.85 -11.11 10.33
CA VAL A 305 -3.41 -9.84 9.74
C VAL A 305 -4.36 -8.70 10.06
N LEU A 306 -3.83 -7.50 10.24
CA LEU A 306 -4.61 -6.27 10.37
C LEU A 306 -5.15 -5.79 9.03
N SER A 307 -6.37 -5.24 9.07
CA SER A 307 -7.06 -4.58 7.97
C SER A 307 -7.80 -3.35 8.48
N VAL A 308 -8.16 -2.44 7.58
CA VAL A 308 -9.03 -1.29 7.88
C VAL A 308 -10.32 -1.42 7.10
N ALA A 309 -11.44 -1.42 7.81
CA ALA A 309 -12.77 -1.40 7.22
C ALA A 309 -13.09 -0.03 6.59
N THR A 310 -14.17 0.05 5.83
CA THR A 310 -14.54 1.24 5.04
C THR A 310 -14.86 2.47 5.89
N ASP A 311 -15.34 2.25 7.10
CA ASP A 311 -15.63 3.24 8.14
C ASP A 311 -14.38 3.64 8.95
N GLY A 312 -13.22 3.00 8.69
CA GLY A 312 -11.99 3.19 9.43
C GLY A 312 -11.90 2.33 10.70
N ASP A 313 -12.82 1.41 10.94
CA ASP A 313 -12.66 0.47 12.04
C ASP A 313 -11.54 -0.54 11.74
N ILE A 314 -10.87 -1.02 12.79
CA ILE A 314 -9.77 -1.96 12.67
C ILE A 314 -10.34 -3.38 12.70
N SER A 315 -9.89 -4.20 11.75
CA SER A 315 -10.30 -5.60 11.65
C SER A 315 -9.10 -6.54 11.71
N LEU A 316 -9.32 -7.73 12.27
CA LEU A 316 -8.39 -8.86 12.24
C LEU A 316 -8.90 -9.94 11.31
N ILE A 317 -8.05 -10.40 10.40
CA ILE A 317 -8.38 -11.46 9.44
C ILE A 317 -7.63 -12.74 9.80
N PHE A 318 -8.39 -13.82 9.95
CA PHE A 318 -7.90 -15.17 10.22
C PHE A 318 -8.23 -16.10 9.05
N LEU A 319 -7.24 -16.88 8.60
CA LEU A 319 -7.44 -17.92 7.58
C LEU A 319 -7.43 -19.31 8.20
N HIS A 320 -8.59 -19.98 8.16
CA HIS A 320 -8.77 -21.31 8.72
C HIS A 320 -7.82 -22.35 8.09
N LYS A 321 -7.35 -23.34 8.87
CA LYS A 321 -6.44 -24.41 8.40
C LYS A 321 -6.86 -25.10 7.10
N THR A 322 -8.15 -25.20 6.84
CA THR A 322 -8.68 -25.88 5.65
C THR A 322 -8.51 -25.06 4.38
N PHE A 323 -8.15 -23.77 4.49
CA PHE A 323 -8.14 -22.80 3.39
C PHE A 323 -9.53 -22.56 2.78
N LEU A 324 -10.61 -22.92 3.47
CA LEU A 324 -11.96 -22.76 2.92
C LEU A 324 -12.70 -21.57 3.53
N ARG A 325 -12.22 -21.03 4.66
CA ARG A 325 -12.90 -19.97 5.40
C ARG A 325 -11.92 -18.90 5.87
N LEU A 326 -12.32 -17.65 5.67
CA LEU A 326 -11.73 -16.49 6.31
C LEU A 326 -12.70 -15.94 7.36
N HIS A 327 -12.20 -15.61 8.53
CA HIS A 327 -12.94 -14.91 9.56
C HIS A 327 -12.39 -13.49 9.69
N ILE A 328 -13.27 -12.49 9.60
CA ILE A 328 -12.94 -11.08 9.81
C ILE A 328 -13.61 -10.64 11.10
N PHE A 329 -12.81 -10.22 12.08
CA PHE A 329 -13.28 -9.66 13.34
C PHE A 329 -13.06 -8.15 13.32
N THR A 330 -14.13 -7.38 13.33
CA THR A 330 -14.04 -5.92 13.33
C THR A 330 -14.36 -5.39 14.72
N HIS A 331 -13.45 -4.58 15.27
CA HIS A 331 -13.68 -3.85 16.50
C HIS A 331 -14.43 -2.56 16.16
N ARG A 332 -15.73 -2.52 16.47
CA ARG A 332 -16.54 -1.31 16.30
C ARG A 332 -16.35 -0.43 17.51
N HIS A 333 -15.82 0.77 17.31
CA HIS A 333 -15.76 1.75 18.40
C HIS A 333 -17.19 2.16 18.74
N GLY A 334 -17.66 1.83 19.94
CA GLY A 334 -18.96 2.24 20.42
C GLY A 334 -19.09 3.77 20.40
N ASP A 335 -20.26 4.26 20.01
CA ASP A 335 -20.66 5.66 20.07
C ASP A 335 -20.44 6.15 21.53
N GLU A 336 -19.59 7.17 21.74
CA GLU A 336 -19.19 7.69 23.07
C GLU A 336 -20.33 8.39 23.86
N GLY A 337 -21.58 7.93 23.71
CA GLY A 337 -22.77 8.65 24.17
C GLY A 337 -23.82 7.86 24.93
N ARG A 338 -23.64 6.56 25.22
CA ARG A 338 -24.65 5.83 26.00
C ARG A 338 -24.09 4.66 26.82
N GLY A 339 -23.85 4.97 28.09
CA GLY A 339 -24.17 4.15 29.26
C GLY A 339 -23.95 2.63 29.24
N ASN A 340 -23.08 2.24 30.17
CA ASN A 340 -22.88 0.93 30.81
C ASN A 340 -22.02 -0.08 30.05
N GLY A 341 -20.93 -0.45 30.71
CA GLY A 341 -19.85 -1.24 30.15
C GLY A 341 -20.22 -2.70 29.86
N LEU A 342 -19.27 -3.32 29.17
CA LEU A 342 -19.15 -4.75 28.88
C LEU A 342 -19.92 -5.28 27.67
N ALA A 343 -19.56 -4.80 26.48
CA ALA A 343 -19.15 -5.66 25.36
C ALA A 343 -18.80 -4.74 24.18
N ASP A 344 -17.52 -4.55 23.89
CA ASP A 344 -17.10 -4.13 22.55
C ASP A 344 -17.64 -5.19 21.57
N VAL A 345 -18.65 -4.83 20.79
CA VAL A 345 -19.32 -5.79 19.90
C VAL A 345 -18.40 -6.06 18.73
N LEU A 346 -17.66 -7.16 18.81
CA LEU A 346 -16.92 -7.71 17.69
C LEU A 346 -17.91 -8.15 16.62
N HIS A 347 -17.86 -7.51 15.46
CA HIS A 347 -18.58 -7.99 14.30
C HIS A 347 -17.73 -9.08 13.63
N THR A 348 -18.28 -10.29 13.53
CA THR A 348 -17.64 -11.41 12.84
C THR A 348 -18.28 -11.60 11.48
N GLU A 349 -17.49 -11.47 10.43
CA GLU A 349 -17.85 -11.84 9.07
C GLU A 349 -17.09 -13.11 8.66
N VAL A 350 -17.76 -13.99 7.93
CA VAL A 350 -17.16 -15.24 7.42
C VAL A 350 -17.26 -15.25 5.91
N ILE A 351 -16.11 -15.37 5.24
CA ILE A 351 -16.01 -15.48 3.80
C ILE A 351 -15.64 -16.92 3.45
N GLU A 352 -16.53 -17.58 2.71
CA GLU A 352 -16.31 -18.91 2.16
C GLU A 352 -15.50 -18.80 0.86
N LEU A 353 -14.37 -19.49 0.81
CA LEU A 353 -13.48 -19.50 -0.34
C LEU A 353 -13.95 -20.54 -1.36
N LYS A 354 -14.08 -20.11 -2.61
CA LYS A 354 -14.77 -20.89 -3.66
C LYS A 354 -14.16 -22.25 -3.95
N HIS A 355 -12.86 -22.41 -3.73
CA HIS A 355 -12.18 -23.69 -3.92
C HIS A 355 -10.88 -23.74 -3.11
N LYS A 356 -10.49 -24.93 -2.66
CA LYS A 356 -9.14 -25.15 -2.16
C LYS A 356 -8.19 -25.28 -3.37
N PRO A 357 -7.11 -24.49 -3.47
CA PRO A 357 -6.20 -24.62 -4.60
C PRO A 357 -5.51 -25.99 -4.59
N PRO A 358 -5.37 -26.64 -5.76
CA PRO A 358 -4.63 -27.89 -5.86
C PRO A 358 -3.19 -27.66 -5.37
N ARG A 359 -2.68 -28.58 -4.54
CA ARG A 359 -1.32 -28.56 -3.93
C ARG A 359 -1.11 -27.63 -2.73
N THR A 360 -2.16 -27.04 -2.14
CA THR A 360 -2.02 -26.29 -0.88
C THR A 360 -1.85 -27.28 0.29
N ILE A 361 -0.59 -27.47 0.72
CA ILE A 361 -0.25 -28.36 1.84
C ILE A 361 -0.52 -27.62 3.16
N GLU A 362 -0.03 -26.38 3.28
CA GLU A 362 -0.17 -25.53 4.45
C GLU A 362 0.12 -24.08 4.01
N THR A 363 -0.75 -23.13 4.38
CA THR A 363 -0.42 -21.71 4.27
C THR A 363 0.82 -21.42 5.10
N LEU A 364 1.66 -20.47 4.66
CA LEU A 364 2.86 -20.00 5.34
C LEU A 364 2.76 -18.54 5.81
N TYR A 365 2.19 -17.65 4.99
CA TYR A 365 2.12 -16.23 5.32
C TYR A 365 0.92 -15.59 4.66
N MET A 366 0.41 -14.54 5.32
CA MET A 366 -0.67 -13.69 4.85
C MET A 366 -0.17 -12.25 4.79
N TYR A 367 -0.45 -11.57 3.68
CA TYR A 367 -0.10 -10.16 3.49
C TYR A 367 -1.31 -9.43 2.93
N LEU A 368 -1.68 -8.33 3.58
CA LEU A 368 -2.83 -7.53 3.21
C LEU A 368 -2.39 -6.08 3.17
N GLY A 369 -2.71 -5.39 2.08
CA GLY A 369 -2.57 -3.95 2.08
C GLY A 369 -3.70 -3.31 2.88
N GLU A 370 -3.46 -2.13 3.44
CA GLU A 370 -4.32 -1.50 4.43
C GLU A 370 -5.82 -1.44 4.07
N LYS A 371 -6.14 -1.17 2.80
CA LYS A 371 -7.53 -0.98 2.32
C LYS A 371 -7.89 -1.89 1.15
N SER A 372 -7.07 -2.91 0.89
CA SER A 372 -7.22 -3.82 -0.23
C SER A 372 -8.25 -4.92 0.05
N VAL A 373 -9.03 -5.25 -0.97
CA VAL A 373 -9.85 -6.49 -1.03
C VAL A 373 -9.04 -7.73 -1.29
N ALA A 374 -7.79 -7.59 -1.70
CA ALA A 374 -6.95 -8.70 -2.11
C ALA A 374 -5.97 -9.03 -0.99
N LEU A 375 -6.18 -10.19 -0.38
CA LEU A 375 -5.26 -10.84 0.56
C LEU A 375 -4.29 -11.71 -0.22
N LEU A 376 -2.99 -11.47 -0.09
CA LEU A 376 -1.99 -12.40 -0.60
C LEU A 376 -1.72 -13.49 0.41
N VAL A 377 -1.73 -14.72 -0.08
CA VAL A 377 -1.44 -15.91 0.70
C VAL A 377 -0.34 -16.70 0.00
N THR A 378 0.67 -17.08 0.77
CA THR A 378 1.79 -17.91 0.30
C THR A 378 1.73 -19.27 0.97
N ASP A 379 2.04 -20.36 0.27
CA ASP A 379 2.12 -21.71 0.86
C ASP A 379 3.57 -22.19 1.09
N ARG A 380 3.74 -23.36 1.72
CA ARG A 380 5.05 -24.00 1.97
C ARG A 380 5.95 -24.20 0.74
N ARG A 381 5.38 -24.16 -0.47
CA ARG A 381 6.11 -24.29 -1.73
C ARG A 381 6.34 -22.92 -2.39
N SER A 382 6.07 -21.84 -1.67
CA SER A 382 6.14 -20.45 -2.13
C SER A 382 5.17 -20.13 -3.27
N PHE A 383 4.09 -20.91 -3.45
CA PHE A 383 3.06 -20.49 -4.41
C PHE A 383 2.27 -19.32 -3.86
N MET A 384 2.21 -18.25 -4.65
CA MET A 384 1.52 -17.00 -4.34
C MET A 384 0.11 -17.02 -4.91
N ARG A 385 -0.88 -16.68 -4.09
CA ARG A 385 -2.29 -16.58 -4.48
C ARG A 385 -2.92 -15.33 -3.89
N THR A 386 -3.76 -14.67 -4.66
CA THR A 386 -4.58 -13.55 -4.17
C THR A 386 -5.99 -14.04 -3.90
N VAL A 387 -6.50 -13.74 -2.72
CA VAL A 387 -7.87 -14.02 -2.29
C VAL A 387 -8.64 -12.71 -2.27
N ASN A 388 -9.75 -12.66 -2.99
CA ASN A 388 -10.67 -11.53 -2.95
C ASN A 388 -11.58 -11.66 -1.73
N LEU A 389 -11.52 -10.69 -0.82
CA LEU A 389 -12.25 -10.66 0.43
C LEU A 389 -13.76 -10.42 0.22
N ASP A 390 -14.19 -9.78 -0.87
CA ASP A 390 -15.63 -9.59 -1.13
C ASP A 390 -16.30 -10.85 -1.71
N THR A 391 -15.59 -11.56 -2.58
CA THR A 391 -16.19 -12.63 -3.39
C THR A 391 -15.72 -14.03 -3.02
N GLY A 392 -14.69 -14.13 -2.18
CA GLY A 392 -14.00 -15.39 -1.87
C GLY A 392 -13.32 -16.04 -3.09
N THR A 393 -13.14 -15.31 -4.20
CA THR A 393 -12.43 -15.83 -5.37
C THR A 393 -10.94 -15.90 -5.11
N ILE A 394 -10.29 -16.91 -5.68
CA ILE A 394 -8.85 -17.12 -5.55
C ILE A 394 -8.26 -17.08 -6.94
N ASP A 395 -7.24 -16.23 -7.12
CA ASP A 395 -6.47 -16.12 -8.34
C ASP A 395 -5.00 -16.49 -8.08
N VAL A 396 -4.39 -17.15 -9.05
CA VAL A 396 -2.97 -17.51 -9.00
C VAL A 396 -2.13 -16.32 -9.46
N VAL A 397 -1.10 -15.98 -8.69
CA VAL A 397 -0.09 -15.01 -9.11
C VAL A 397 0.96 -15.78 -9.91
N THR A 398 1.00 -15.58 -11.23
CA THR A 398 1.84 -16.33 -12.18
C THR A 398 3.34 -16.00 -12.13
N ALA A 399 3.79 -15.30 -11.08
CA ALA A 399 5.21 -15.01 -10.89
C ALA A 399 5.97 -16.26 -10.43
N THR A 400 7.11 -16.53 -11.07
CA THR A 400 8.11 -17.50 -10.60
C THR A 400 8.69 -17.02 -9.29
N SER A 401 8.03 -17.37 -8.18
CA SER A 401 8.55 -17.13 -6.84
C SER A 401 9.75 -18.05 -6.61
N GLY A 402 10.92 -17.44 -6.43
CA GLY A 402 11.99 -18.03 -5.62
C GLY A 402 11.50 -18.25 -4.19
N ASN A 403 12.14 -19.15 -3.44
CA ASN A 403 11.77 -19.47 -2.06
C ASN A 403 11.60 -18.19 -1.22
N LEU A 404 10.37 -17.93 -0.74
CA LEU A 404 9.96 -16.75 0.04
C LEU A 404 10.25 -16.87 1.55
N LYS A 405 10.88 -17.98 1.98
CA LYS A 405 11.13 -18.22 3.41
C LYS A 405 11.93 -17.04 3.98
N GLU A 406 11.33 -16.35 4.95
CA GLU A 406 11.90 -15.23 5.73
C GLU A 406 11.97 -13.85 5.04
N GLN A 407 11.34 -13.65 3.88
CA GLN A 407 11.45 -12.39 3.12
C GLN A 407 10.43 -11.31 3.53
N SER A 408 10.87 -10.05 3.57
CA SER A 408 9.98 -8.90 3.73
C SER A 408 9.13 -8.73 2.47
N VAL A 409 7.82 -8.98 2.60
CA VAL A 409 6.84 -8.74 1.54
C VAL A 409 6.00 -7.54 1.93
N VAL A 410 5.96 -6.53 1.07
CA VAL A 410 5.22 -5.30 1.31
C VAL A 410 4.17 -5.14 0.20
N PRO A 411 2.86 -5.19 0.52
CA PRO A 411 1.81 -4.87 -0.44
C PRO A 411 1.96 -3.42 -0.88
N PHE A 412 1.70 -3.14 -2.16
CA PHE A 412 1.76 -1.79 -2.71
C PHE A 412 0.42 -1.38 -3.29
N GLU A 413 -0.21 -0.41 -2.63
CA GLU A 413 -1.54 0.09 -2.99
C GLU A 413 -1.50 1.49 -3.56
N ILE A 414 -2.51 1.79 -4.38
CA ILE A 414 -2.77 3.14 -4.88
C ILE A 414 -4.20 3.57 -4.56
N ASP A 415 -4.35 4.76 -4.00
CA ASP A 415 -5.61 5.50 -3.92
C ASP A 415 -5.79 6.25 -5.24
N TRP A 416 -6.62 5.71 -6.13
CA TRP A 416 -6.81 6.27 -7.47
C TRP A 416 -7.36 7.70 -7.46
N PRO A 417 -8.44 8.02 -6.71
CA PRO A 417 -8.91 9.40 -6.59
C PRO A 417 -7.80 10.36 -6.19
N ALA A 418 -7.01 10.00 -5.17
CA ALA A 418 -5.93 10.85 -4.68
C ALA A 418 -4.81 11.01 -5.70
N PHE A 419 -4.43 9.92 -6.36
CA PHE A 419 -3.42 9.93 -7.40
C PHE A 419 -3.83 10.81 -8.59
N PHE A 420 -5.09 10.74 -9.03
CA PHE A 420 -5.59 11.59 -10.10
C PHE A 420 -5.65 13.06 -9.70
N MET A 421 -6.01 13.38 -8.45
CA MET A 421 -5.96 14.77 -7.97
C MET A 421 -4.53 15.29 -7.92
N SER A 422 -3.61 14.59 -7.26
CA SER A 422 -2.23 15.08 -7.04
C SER A 422 -1.39 15.12 -8.33
N SER A 423 -1.49 14.08 -9.16
CA SER A 423 -0.64 13.95 -10.35
C SER A 423 -1.13 14.82 -11.51
N LEU A 424 -2.42 15.16 -11.53
CA LEU A 424 -2.99 15.97 -12.61
C LEU A 424 -2.99 17.47 -12.30
N GLU A 425 -2.99 17.88 -11.03
CA GLU A 425 -2.84 19.29 -10.62
C GLU A 425 -1.40 19.83 -10.74
N ALA A 426 -0.40 18.95 -10.69
CA ALA A 426 1.02 19.37 -10.64
C ALA A 426 1.64 19.87 -11.97
N HIS A 427 0.91 19.88 -13.10
CA HIS A 427 1.43 20.35 -14.40
C HIS A 427 0.44 21.21 -15.21
#